data_AF-A0A024UIA7-F1
#
_entry.id   AF-A0A024UIA7-F1
#
_cell.length_a   1.000
_cell.length_b   1.000
_cell.length_c   1.000
_cell.angle_alpha   90.00
_cell.angle_beta   90.00
_cell.angle_gamma   90.00
#
_symmetry.space_group_name_H-M   'P 1'
#
loop_
_entity.id
_entity.type
_entity.pdbx_description
1 polymer ?
#
loop_
_entity_poly.entity_id
_entity_poly.type
_entity_poly.pdbx_seq_one_letter_code
_entity_poly.pdbx_strand_id
1 'polypeptide(L)'
;MAFRDNNPRAAIHVLVVPKQHIKNSSELDESHISLVQYMVAVGKRVLAEQCAILFADALAPAHDHKFGFHQYPFNSVSHLHLHCIVPPFTNCWSRFRYSESCVGHYISADALVEILRLN
;
A
#
# COMPACT_ATOMS: atom_id res chain seq x y z
N MET A 1 12.95 1.52 -1.80
CA MET A 1 13.13 1.87 -0.38
C MET A 1 11.85 1.51 0.36
N ALA A 2 11.91 1.16 1.65
CA ALA A 2 10.74 0.99 2.49
C ALA A 2 10.96 1.73 3.80
N PHE A 3 9.96 2.47 4.28
CA PHE A 3 10.06 3.27 5.50
C PHE A 3 8.68 3.44 6.14
N ARG A 4 8.66 3.76 7.44
CA ARG A 4 7.41 4.07 8.14
C ARG A 4 6.85 5.41 7.67
N ASP A 5 5.53 5.47 7.49
CA ASP A 5 4.86 6.74 7.22
C ASP A 5 5.04 7.69 8.42
N ASN A 6 5.34 8.97 8.16
CA ASN A 6 5.55 9.98 9.19
C ASN A 6 4.26 10.31 9.97
N ASN A 7 3.09 10.05 9.38
CA ASN A 7 1.79 10.23 10.00
C ASN A 7 0.94 8.95 9.84
N PRO A 8 1.26 7.88 10.61
CA PRO A 8 0.64 6.57 10.44
C PRO A 8 -0.87 6.65 10.72
N ARG A 9 -1.66 5.97 9.86
CA ARG A 9 -3.13 5.97 9.93
C ARG A 9 -3.73 4.67 10.42
N ALA A 10 -2.88 3.71 10.78
CA ALA A 10 -3.21 2.41 11.34
C ALA A 10 -2.07 1.95 12.28
N ALA A 11 -2.24 0.79 12.93
CA ALA A 11 -1.24 0.22 13.84
C ALA A 11 0.15 0.08 13.19
N ILE A 12 0.20 -0.35 11.92
CA ILE A 12 1.40 -0.26 11.09
C ILE A 12 1.03 0.42 9.77
N HIS A 13 1.81 1.43 9.39
CA HIS A 13 1.69 2.11 8.10
C HIS A 13 3.10 2.32 7.53
N VAL A 14 3.43 1.57 6.49
CA VAL A 14 4.72 1.58 5.80
C VAL A 14 4.52 1.98 4.35
N LEU A 15 5.46 2.75 3.81
CA LEU A 15 5.51 3.13 2.41
C LEU A 15 6.65 2.37 1.72
N VAL A 16 6.34 1.68 0.62
CA VAL A 16 7.35 1.12 -0.30
C VAL A 16 7.42 1.98 -1.54
N VAL A 17 8.62 2.45 -1.87
CA VAL A 17 8.86 3.46 -2.93
C VAL A 17 9.92 2.93 -3.90
N PRO A 18 9.69 2.95 -5.23
CA PRO A 18 10.71 2.59 -6.20
C PRO A 18 11.86 3.60 -6.22
N LYS A 19 13.01 3.23 -6.77
CA LYS A 19 14.12 4.19 -6.99
C LYS A 19 13.86 5.05 -8.23
N GLN A 20 13.27 4.45 -9.27
CA GLN A 20 12.84 5.14 -10.46
C GLN A 20 11.71 6.10 -10.10
N HIS A 21 11.79 7.33 -10.60
CA HIS A 21 10.71 8.28 -10.46
C HIS A 21 9.56 7.90 -11.39
N ILE A 22 8.42 7.58 -10.79
CA ILE A 22 7.10 7.39 -11.43
C ILE A 22 6.15 8.27 -10.66
N LYS A 23 5.34 9.11 -11.32
CA LYS A 23 4.57 10.15 -10.61
C LYS A 23 3.54 9.56 -9.67
N ASN A 24 2.75 8.60 -10.14
CA ASN A 24 1.73 7.88 -9.38
C ASN A 24 1.27 6.64 -10.15
N SER A 25 0.25 5.94 -9.65
CA SER A 25 -0.23 4.69 -10.25
C SER A 25 -0.83 4.84 -11.65
N SER A 26 -1.21 6.04 -12.09
CA SER A 26 -1.75 6.28 -13.44
C SER A 26 -0.69 6.23 -14.55
N GLU A 27 0.60 6.26 -14.18
CA GLU A 27 1.72 6.11 -15.13
C GLU A 27 2.22 4.66 -15.24
N LEU A 28 1.54 3.72 -14.59
CA LEU A 28 1.87 2.30 -14.67
C LEU A 28 1.16 1.67 -15.87
N ASP A 29 1.88 0.78 -16.54
CA ASP A 29 1.42 -0.04 -17.67
C ASP A 29 1.84 -1.51 -17.45
N GLU A 30 1.57 -2.38 -18.43
CA GLU A 30 1.92 -3.81 -18.38
C GLU A 30 3.41 -4.06 -18.05
N SER A 31 4.32 -3.21 -18.54
CA SER A 31 5.76 -3.35 -18.31
C SER A 31 6.15 -3.17 -16.84
N HIS A 32 5.28 -2.51 -16.06
CA HIS A 32 5.49 -2.25 -14.63
C HIS A 32 4.89 -3.31 -13.70
N ILE A 33 4.22 -4.36 -14.21
CA ILE A 33 3.61 -5.40 -13.36
C ILE A 33 4.65 -6.02 -12.40
N SER A 34 5.83 -6.35 -12.92
CA SER A 34 6.92 -6.92 -12.11
C SER A 34 7.39 -5.98 -11.01
N LEU A 35 7.36 -4.66 -11.26
CA LEU A 35 7.68 -3.65 -10.25
C LEU A 35 6.64 -3.64 -9.13
N VAL A 36 5.35 -3.62 -9.46
CA VAL A 36 4.26 -3.62 -8.46
C VAL A 36 4.32 -4.87 -7.59
N GLN A 37 4.50 -6.05 -8.20
CA GLN A 37 4.64 -7.30 -7.49
C GLN A 37 5.86 -7.31 -6.55
N TYR A 38 6.99 -6.77 -7.01
CA TYR A 38 8.19 -6.63 -6.19
C TYR A 38 7.95 -5.68 -5.00
N MET A 39 7.27 -4.55 -5.21
CA MET A 39 6.91 -3.63 -4.13
C MET A 39 6.03 -4.30 -3.07
N VAL A 40 5.05 -5.12 -3.49
CA VAL A 40 4.20 -5.91 -2.59
C VAL A 40 5.02 -6.95 -1.82
N ALA A 41 5.95 -7.65 -2.47
CA ALA A 41 6.81 -8.62 -1.81
C ALA A 41 7.68 -7.96 -0.72
N VAL A 42 8.27 -6.80 -1.02
CA VAL A 42 9.00 -5.98 -0.04
C VAL A 42 8.07 -5.55 1.11
N GLY A 43 6.86 -5.07 0.79
CA GLY A 43 5.87 -4.68 1.77
C GLY A 43 5.50 -5.81 2.75
N LYS A 44 5.19 -7.01 2.22
CA LYS A 44 4.88 -8.20 3.02
C LYS A 44 6.03 -8.56 3.97
N ARG A 45 7.27 -8.55 3.49
CA ARG A 45 8.46 -8.82 4.32
C ARG A 45 8.60 -7.81 5.45
N VAL A 46 8.51 -6.51 5.13
CA VAL A 46 8.65 -5.45 6.13
C VAL A 46 7.52 -5.54 7.16
N LEU A 47 6.27 -5.76 6.74
CA LEU A 47 5.15 -5.89 7.69
C LEU A 47 5.33 -7.11 8.61
N ALA A 48 5.82 -8.24 8.11
CA ALA A 48 6.09 -9.42 8.94
C ALA A 48 7.12 -9.11 10.05
N GLU A 49 8.22 -8.44 9.69
CA GLU A 49 9.25 -7.99 10.65
C GLU A 49 8.65 -7.03 11.70
N GLN A 50 7.82 -6.07 11.27
CA GLN A 50 7.17 -5.11 12.16
C GLN A 50 6.14 -5.76 13.09
N CYS A 51 5.35 -6.71 12.58
CA CYS A 51 4.36 -7.45 13.37
C CYS A 51 5.04 -8.32 14.43
N ALA A 52 6.15 -8.99 14.09
CA ALA A 52 6.90 -9.79 15.07
C ALA A 52 7.41 -8.95 16.25
N ILE A 53 7.74 -7.68 16.02
CA ILE A 53 8.19 -6.75 17.06
C ILE A 53 7.02 -6.21 17.89
N LEU A 54 5.93 -5.82 17.23
CA LEU A 54 4.81 -5.09 17.87
C LEU A 54 3.76 -6.00 18.49
N PHE A 55 3.67 -7.25 18.03
CA PHE A 55 2.65 -8.21 18.44
C PHE A 55 3.26 -9.53 18.92
N ALA A 56 4.50 -9.52 19.44
CA ALA A 56 5.24 -10.73 19.85
C ALA A 56 4.43 -11.69 20.75
N ASP A 57 3.54 -11.15 21.59
CA ASP A 57 2.71 -11.91 22.55
C ASP A 57 1.24 -12.00 22.17
N ALA A 58 0.85 -11.46 21.00
CA ALA A 58 -0.53 -11.44 20.52
C ALA A 58 -0.65 -12.19 19.19
N LEU A 59 -1.83 -12.75 18.91
CA LEU A 59 -2.10 -13.27 17.58
C LEU A 59 -2.05 -12.09 16.61
N ALA A 60 -0.95 -11.94 15.86
CA ALA A 60 -0.82 -10.90 14.86
C ALA A 60 -2.05 -10.97 13.94
N PRO A 61 -2.69 -9.83 13.59
CA PRO A 61 -3.88 -9.83 12.75
C PRO A 61 -3.51 -10.35 11.34
N ALA A 62 -3.58 -11.67 11.16
CA ALA A 62 -2.95 -12.39 10.05
C ALA A 62 -3.62 -12.13 8.69
N HIS A 63 -4.79 -11.51 8.66
CA HIS A 63 -5.67 -11.52 7.47
C HIS A 63 -6.18 -10.16 7.00
N ASP A 64 -5.79 -9.04 7.63
CA ASP A 64 -6.36 -7.71 7.26
C ASP A 64 -5.30 -6.72 6.76
N HIS A 65 -4.16 -7.23 6.27
CA HIS A 65 -3.12 -6.40 5.67
C HIS A 65 -3.61 -5.80 4.35
N LYS A 66 -3.40 -4.49 4.15
CA LYS A 66 -3.74 -3.81 2.90
C LYS A 66 -2.49 -3.36 2.16
N PHE A 67 -2.50 -3.59 0.86
CA PHE A 67 -1.47 -3.17 -0.09
C PHE A 67 -2.14 -2.42 -1.23
N GLY A 68 -1.78 -1.16 -1.46
CA GLY A 68 -2.37 -0.41 -2.56
C GLY A 68 -1.89 1.03 -2.66
N PHE A 69 -2.51 1.76 -3.58
CA PHE A 69 -2.07 3.09 -4.01
C PHE A 69 -3.24 4.07 -3.94
N HIS A 70 -2.97 5.31 -3.52
CA HIS A 70 -3.89 6.42 -3.78
C HIS A 70 -3.87 6.75 -5.28
N GLN A 71 -5.06 6.93 -5.86
CA GLN A 71 -5.22 7.29 -7.28
C GLN A 71 -5.33 8.81 -7.43
N TYR A 72 -4.84 9.36 -8.55
CA TYR A 72 -4.99 10.78 -8.89
C TYR A 72 -6.48 11.14 -9.03
N PRO A 73 -6.95 12.31 -8.56
CA PRO A 73 -6.20 13.43 -7.95
C PRO A 73 -6.03 13.35 -6.42
N PHE A 74 -6.26 12.19 -5.80
CA PHE A 74 -6.29 12.01 -4.35
C PHE A 74 -4.92 11.67 -3.72
N ASN A 75 -3.84 11.68 -4.51
CA ASN A 75 -2.47 11.47 -4.02
C ASN A 75 -1.91 12.74 -3.36
N SER A 76 -1.25 12.59 -2.21
CA SER A 76 -0.68 13.73 -1.47
C SER A 76 0.72 14.13 -1.93
N VAL A 77 1.42 13.25 -2.67
CA VAL A 77 2.75 13.50 -3.24
C VAL A 77 2.82 12.96 -4.66
N SER A 78 3.68 13.56 -5.50
CA SER A 78 3.88 13.17 -6.89
C SER A 78 5.04 12.17 -7.04
N HIS A 79 5.02 11.10 -6.27
CA HIS A 79 5.94 9.97 -6.45
C HIS A 79 5.23 8.68 -6.03
N LEU A 80 5.30 7.63 -6.85
CA LEU A 80 4.65 6.34 -6.62
C LEU A 80 5.07 5.74 -5.28
N HIS A 81 4.10 5.42 -4.42
CA HIS A 81 4.36 4.74 -3.16
C HIS A 81 3.24 3.77 -2.84
N LEU A 82 3.61 2.54 -2.53
CA LEU A 82 2.68 1.50 -2.07
C LEU A 82 2.45 1.68 -0.57
N HIS A 83 1.20 1.88 -0.19
CA HIS A 83 0.77 1.82 1.21
C HIS A 83 0.70 0.36 1.64
N CYS A 84 1.45 0.03 2.69
CA CYS A 84 1.45 -1.27 3.36
C CYS A 84 0.90 -1.06 4.76
N ILE A 85 -0.32 -1.56 5.02
CA ILE A 85 -1.10 -1.22 6.21
C ILE A 85 -1.46 -2.46 7.00
N VAL A 86 -1.32 -2.39 8.33
CA VAL A 86 -1.86 -3.35 9.29
C VAL A 86 -2.83 -2.63 10.21
N PRO A 87 -4.13 -2.98 10.20
CA PRO A 87 -5.14 -2.45 11.11
C PRO A 87 -4.85 -2.82 12.59
N PRO A 88 -5.55 -2.22 13.57
CA PRO A 88 -6.69 -1.30 13.43
C PRO A 88 -6.32 0.06 12.82
N PHE A 89 -7.27 0.68 12.12
CA PHE A 89 -7.16 2.07 11.68
C PHE A 89 -7.40 3.02 12.85
N THR A 90 -6.77 4.20 12.79
CA THR A 90 -6.93 5.25 13.81
C THR A 90 -8.36 5.79 13.91
N ASN A 91 -9.11 5.79 12.79
CA ASN A 91 -10.52 6.18 12.72
C ASN A 91 -11.20 5.67 11.43
N CYS A 92 -12.52 5.83 11.33
CA CYS A 92 -13.30 5.41 10.15
C CYS A 92 -12.88 6.12 8.86
N TRP A 93 -12.49 7.40 8.94
CA TRP A 93 -12.01 8.15 7.79
C TRP A 93 -10.73 7.55 7.20
N SER A 94 -9.80 7.15 8.06
CA SER A 94 -8.58 6.44 7.66
C SER A 94 -8.92 5.11 7.00
N ARG A 95 -9.83 4.32 7.58
CA ARG A 95 -10.28 3.07 6.94
C ARG A 95 -10.82 3.30 5.53
N PHE A 96 -11.67 4.31 5.35
CA PHE A 96 -12.21 4.67 4.03
C PHE A 96 -11.11 5.08 3.06
N ARG A 97 -10.20 5.95 3.49
CA ARG A 97 -9.10 6.47 2.65
C ARG A 97 -8.21 5.36 2.07
N TYR A 98 -8.00 4.25 2.79
CA TYR A 98 -7.17 3.12 2.36
C TYR A 98 -7.98 1.88 1.96
N SER A 99 -9.20 2.07 1.48
CA SER A 99 -10.05 1.00 0.95
C SER A 99 -10.61 1.41 -0.41
N GLU A 100 -10.80 0.43 -1.29
CA GLU A 100 -11.47 0.63 -2.57
C GLU A 100 -12.90 1.12 -2.35
N SER A 101 -13.36 2.02 -3.22
CA SER A 101 -14.70 2.57 -3.16
C SER A 101 -15.15 3.05 -4.55
N CYS A 102 -16.43 3.39 -4.68
CA CYS A 102 -16.98 3.97 -5.91
C CYS A 102 -16.37 5.33 -6.29
N VAL A 103 -15.64 5.99 -5.39
CA VAL A 103 -14.95 7.26 -5.67
C VAL A 103 -13.65 7.03 -6.47
N GLY A 104 -13.10 5.81 -6.48
CA GLY A 104 -11.85 5.52 -7.19
C GLY A 104 -10.64 6.27 -6.61
N HIS A 105 -10.63 6.52 -5.29
CA HIS A 105 -9.54 7.24 -4.61
C HIS A 105 -8.39 6.33 -4.18
N TYR A 106 -8.61 5.02 -4.19
CA TYR A 106 -7.66 4.00 -3.77
C TYR A 106 -7.87 2.73 -4.57
N ILE A 107 -6.77 2.10 -4.97
CA ILE A 107 -6.77 0.81 -5.68
C ILE A 107 -5.85 -0.17 -4.96
N SER A 108 -6.32 -1.41 -4.76
CA SER A 108 -5.48 -2.48 -4.23
C SER A 108 -4.40 -2.86 -5.25
N ALA A 109 -3.25 -3.34 -4.76
CA ALA A 109 -2.17 -3.75 -5.65
C ALA A 109 -2.58 -4.93 -6.56
N ASP A 110 -3.42 -5.84 -6.06
CA ASP A 110 -3.91 -6.98 -6.83
C ASP A 110 -4.86 -6.53 -7.95
N ALA A 111 -5.85 -5.68 -7.63
CA ALA A 111 -6.76 -5.12 -8.65
C ALA A 111 -6.02 -4.27 -9.69
N LEU A 112 -5.02 -3.48 -9.26
CA LEU A 112 -4.17 -2.74 -10.19
C LEU A 112 -3.45 -3.69 -11.16
N VAL A 113 -2.81 -4.75 -10.66
CA VAL A 113 -2.13 -5.73 -11.52
C VAL A 113 -3.09 -6.41 -12.49
N GLU A 114 -4.32 -6.71 -12.08
CA GLU A 114 -5.35 -7.24 -12.98
C GLU A 114 -5.70 -6.26 -14.10
N ILE A 115 -5.91 -4.98 -13.78
CA ILE A 115 -6.15 -3.93 -14.78
C ILE A 115 -4.98 -3.81 -15.76
N LEU A 116 -3.75 -3.84 -15.27
CA LEU A 116 -2.55 -3.74 -16.11
C LEU A 116 -2.34 -4.94 -17.06
N ARG A 117 -2.94 -6.09 -16.78
CA ARG A 117 -2.89 -7.28 -17.66
C ARG A 117 -3.94 -7.26 -18.77
N LEU A 118 -4.96 -6.43 -18.63
CA LEU A 118 -6.10 -6.36 -19.54
C LEU A 118 -5.98 -5.22 -20.57
N ASN A 119 -5.02 -4.31 -20.36
CA ASN A 119 -4.72 -3.17 -21.22
C ASN A 119 -3.40 -3.40 -21.95
#